data_AF-A0A7D6CPX1-F1
#
_entry.id   AF-A0A7D6CPX1-F1
#
_cell.length_a   1.000
_cell.length_b   1.000
_cell.length_c   1.000
_cell.angle_alpha   90.00
_cell.angle_beta   90.00
_cell.angle_gamma   90.00
#
_symmetry.space_group_name_H-M   'P 1'
#
loop_
_entity.id
_entity.type
_entity.pdbx_description
1 polymer ?
#
loop_
_entity_poly.entity_id
_entity_poly.type
_entity_poly.pdbx_seq_one_letter_code
_entity_poly.pdbx_strand_id
1 'polypeptide(L)' 'MREAWIPLECPSCSEQWERNPADLPAPANEFTCEHCGDERPIAEFIRTPEGLEIHEEFHSRDRR' A
#
# COMPACT_ATOMS: atom_id res chain seq x y z
N MET A 1 -7.46 4.00 18.15
CA MET A 1 -6.92 3.47 16.89
C MET A 1 -7.34 4.45 15.80
N ARG A 2 -6.38 5.06 15.09
CA ARG A 2 -6.71 5.91 13.94
C ARG A 2 -6.83 4.97 12.76
N GLU A 3 -8.06 4.66 12.39
CA GLU A 3 -8.39 3.86 11.21
C GLU A 3 -8.12 4.76 9.99
N ALA A 4 -6.88 4.75 9.51
CA ALA A 4 -6.54 5.33 8.21
C ALA A 4 -6.82 4.25 7.17
N TRP A 5 -7.62 4.57 6.15
CA TRP A 5 -7.90 3.67 5.03
C TRP A 5 -7.29 4.31 3.79
N ILE A 6 -6.40 3.57 3.11
CA ILE A 6 -5.84 4.00 1.84
C ILE A 6 -6.38 3.12 0.71
N PRO A 7 -6.85 3.73 -0.40
CA PRO A 7 -7.28 3.01 -1.57
C PRO A 7 -6.06 2.44 -2.30
N LEU A 8 -6.09 1.13 -2.51
CA LEU A 8 -5.14 0.38 -3.32
C LEU A 8 -5.81 -0.02 -4.63
N GLU A 9 -5.03 0.01 -5.71
CA GLU A 9 -5.41 -0.45 -7.04
C GLU A 9 -4.26 -1.28 -7.59
N CYS A 10 -4.53 -2.52 -8.00
CA CYS A 10 -3.50 -3.34 -8.64
C CYS A 10 -3.23 -2.81 -10.05
N PRO A 11 -1.99 -2.43 -10.42
CA PRO A 11 -1.68 -1.96 -11.78
C PRO A 11 -1.77 -3.06 -12.84
N SER A 12 -1.78 -4.34 -12.44
CA SER A 12 -1.82 -5.50 -13.33
C SER A 12 -3.25 -5.91 -13.71
N CYS A 13 -4.15 -6.02 -12.72
CA CYS A 13 -5.55 -6.41 -12.95
C CYS A 13 -6.58 -5.29 -12.76
N SER A 14 -6.16 -4.09 -12.34
CA SER A 14 -7.02 -2.94 -12.01
C SER A 14 -8.06 -3.23 -10.91
N GLU A 15 -7.80 -4.23 -10.08
CA GLU A 15 -8.61 -4.53 -8.90
C GLU A 15 -8.43 -3.41 -7.86
N GLN A 16 -9.51 -2.98 -7.21
CA GLN A 16 -9.52 -1.87 -6.27
C GLN A 16 -10.02 -2.31 -4.90
N TRP A 17 -9.28 -1.98 -3.84
CA TRP A 17 -9.66 -2.31 -2.46
C TRP A 17 -9.08 -1.30 -1.46
N GLU A 18 -9.53 -1.32 -0.22
CA GLU A 18 -9.08 -0.41 0.82
C GLU A 18 -8.34 -1.18 1.93
N ARG A 19 -7.17 -0.70 2.34
CA ARG A 19 -6.38 -1.30 3.43
C ARG A 19 -5.87 -0.23 4.38
N ASN A 20 -5.54 -0.64 5.59
CA ASN A 20 -4.90 0.21 6.58
C ASN A 20 -3.39 0.26 6.30
N PRO A 21 -2.74 1.43 6.26
CA PRO A 21 -1.29 1.52 6.10
C PRO A 21 -0.52 0.80 7.21
N ALA A 22 -1.12 0.61 8.40
CA ALA A 22 -0.49 -0.17 9.47
C ALA A 22 -0.50 -1.69 9.24
N ASP A 23 -1.42 -2.19 8.40
CA ASP A 23 -1.49 -3.62 8.01
C ASP A 23 -0.67 -3.92 6.76
N LEU A 24 -0.10 -2.89 6.13
CA LEU A 24 0.69 -3.02 4.92
C LEU A 24 2.20 -3.09 5.26
N PRO A 25 2.98 -3.82 4.44
CA PRO A 25 4.42 -3.84 4.58
C PRO A 25 5.01 -2.50 4.11
N ALA A 26 6.28 -2.25 4.43
CA ALA A 26 6.96 -1.04 3.99
C ALA A 26 6.81 -0.77 2.47
N PRO A 27 6.79 0.50 2.01
CA PRO A 27 6.55 0.84 0.61
C PRO A 27 7.53 0.18 -0.37
N ALA A 28 8.76 -0.13 0.10
CA ALA A 28 9.79 -0.81 -0.67
C ALA A 28 9.71 -2.35 -0.63
N ASN A 29 8.82 -2.93 0.18
CA ASN A 29 8.63 -4.37 0.23
C ASN A 29 7.72 -4.84 -0.89
N GLU A 30 8.04 -6.02 -1.40
CA GLU A 30 7.24 -6.74 -2.38
C GLU A 30 5.92 -7.17 -1.74
N PHE A 31 4.84 -6.93 -2.48
CA PHE A 31 3.49 -7.30 -2.14
C PHE A 31 2.90 -8.09 -3.30
N THR A 32 2.42 -9.30 -2.99
CA THR A 32 1.77 -10.15 -3.96
C THR A 32 0.29 -9.85 -3.99
N CYS A 33 -0.24 -9.51 -5.17
CA CYS A 33 -1.67 -9.33 -5.34
C CYS A 33 -2.40 -10.66 -5.13
N GLU A 34 -3.39 -10.66 -4.24
CA GLU A 34 -4.22 -11.84 -3.95
C GLU A 34 -5.20 -12.21 -5.10
N HIS A 35 -5.41 -11.32 -6.06
CA HIS A 35 -6.33 -11.53 -7.19
C HIS A 35 -5.64 -12.09 -8.45
N CYS A 36 -4.49 -11.52 -8.84
CA CYS A 36 -3.76 -11.92 -10.04
C CYS A 36 -2.43 -12.65 -9.77
N GLY A 37 -1.91 -12.59 -8.53
CA GLY A 37 -0.62 -13.18 -8.17
C GLY A 37 0.60 -12.35 -8.61
N ASP A 38 0.41 -11.10 -9.04
CA ASP A 38 1.49 -10.20 -9.44
C ASP A 38 2.28 -9.73 -8.21
N GLU A 39 3.61 -9.81 -8.25
CA GLU A 39 4.51 -9.45 -7.14
C GLU A 39 5.24 -8.15 -7.46
N ARG A 40 4.88 -7.08 -6.74
CA ARG A 40 5.41 -5.74 -6.95
C ARG A 40 5.48 -4.95 -5.65
N PRO A 41 6.27 -3.87 -5.57
CA PRO A 41 6.29 -3.01 -4.39
C PRO A 41 4.90 -2.48 -4.05
N ILE A 42 4.47 -2.54 -2.78
CA ILE A 42 3.15 -2.04 -2.37
C ILE A 42 2.95 -0.56 -2.74
N ALA A 43 4.03 0.22 -2.83
CA ALA A 43 4.00 1.60 -3.32
C ALA A 43 3.35 1.74 -4.72
N GLU A 44 3.50 0.75 -5.60
CA GLU A 44 2.87 0.75 -6.94
C GLU A 44 1.37 0.43 -6.89
N PHE A 45 0.92 -0.23 -5.82
CA PHE A 45 -0.50 -0.50 -5.62
C PHE A 45 -1.24 0.72 -5.08
N ILE A 46 -0.54 1.73 -4.57
CA ILE A 46 -1.19 2.92 -4.04
C ILE A 46 -1.60 3.83 -5.20
N ARG A 47 -2.91 3.92 -5.41
CA ARG A 47 -3.50 4.65 -6.53
C ARG A 47 -3.26 6.16 -6.46
N THR A 48 -3.25 6.71 -5.24
CA THR A 48 -3.20 8.16 -5.02
C THR A 48 -1.85 8.60 -4.45
N PRO A 49 -1.29 9.71 -4.94
CA PRO A 49 -0.04 10.25 -4.38
C PRO A 49 -0.17 10.60 -2.89
N GLU A 50 -1.36 11.06 -2.46
CA GLU A 50 -1.65 11.32 -1.04
C GLU A 50 -1.60 10.05 -0.19
N GLY A 51 -2.12 8.92 -0.68
CA GLY A 51 -2.06 7.64 0.01
C GLY A 51 -0.62 7.14 0.17
N LEU A 52 0.20 7.40 -0.85
CA LEU A 52 1.61 7.00 -0.86
C LEU A 52 2.39 7.84 0.16
N GLU A 53 2.18 9.15 0.19
CA GLU A 53 2.81 10.04 1.17
C GLU A 53 2.47 9.64 2.61
N ILE A 54 1.20 9.32 2.91
CA ILE A 54 0.77 8.85 4.23
C ILE A 54 1.46 7.53 4.59
N HIS A 55 1.54 6.59 3.65
CA HIS A 55 2.18 5.29 3.86
C HIS A 55 3.69 5.43 4.10
N GLU A 56 4.36 6.26 3.30
CA GLU A 56 5.78 6.58 3.45
C GLU A 56 6.08 7.25 4.79
N GLU A 57 5.30 8.26 5.18
CA GLU A 57 5.41 8.94 6.48
C GLU A 57 5.22 7.97 7.66
N PHE A 58 4.29 7.02 7.52
CA PHE A 58 4.02 6.01 8.54
C PHE A 58 5.23 5.08 8.73
N HIS A 59 5.79 4.53 7.65
CA HIS A 59 6.94 3.63 7.69
C HIS A 59 8.27 4.33 7.98
N SER A 60 8.43 5.59 7.57
CA SER A 60 9.60 6.41 7.88
C SER A 60 9.76 6.63 9.39
N ARG A 61 8.63 6.81 10.11
CA ARG A 61 8.61 7.02 11.56
C ARG A 61 8.86 5.76 12.38
N ASP A 62 8.57 4.58 11.86
CA ASP A 62 8.78 3.29 12.54
C ASP A 62 10.27 2.89 12.66
N ARG A 63 11.15 3.48 11.83
CA ARG A 63 12.59 3.18 11.79
C ARG A 63 13.43 3.78 12.94
N ARG A 64 12.82 4.31 14.00
CA ARG A 64 13.49 5.08 15.08
C ARG A 64 13.40 4.42 16.45
#